data_AF-A0A4R2RSD4-F1
#
_entry.id   AF-A0A4R2RSD4-F1
#
_cell.length_a   1.000
_cell.length_b   1.000
_cell.length_c   1.000
_cell.angle_alpha   90.00
_cell.angle_beta   90.00
_cell.angle_gamma   90.00
#
_symmetry.space_group_name_H-M   'P 1'
#
loop_
_entity.id
_entity.type
_entity.pdbx_description
1 polymer ?
#
loop_
_entity_poly.entity_id
_entity_poly.type
_entity_poly.pdbx_seq_one_letter_code
_entity_poly.pdbx_strand_id
1 'polypeptide(L)' 'MRIPYCESCGAKDTQGVVCGHCDSMYCYDCMEKKQINMIVCKVCGRFVCIACRVGMDRCTQVPIEEL' A
#
# COMPACT_ATOMS: atom_id res chain seq x y z
N MET A 1 -6.06 8.74 -3.28
CA MET A 1 -7.33 8.07 -3.71
C MET A 1 -8.20 7.86 -2.49
N ARG A 2 -9.50 7.65 -2.64
CA ARG A 2 -10.38 7.34 -1.49
C ARG A 2 -10.24 5.87 -1.10
N ILE A 3 -10.05 5.58 0.18
CA ILE A 3 -9.94 4.23 0.75
C ILE A 3 -11.08 4.00 1.76
N PRO A 4 -11.65 2.79 1.81
CA PRO A 4 -12.76 2.49 2.71
C PRO A 4 -12.35 2.45 4.19
N TYR A 5 -11.08 2.13 4.48
CA TYR A 5 -10.59 1.93 5.85
C TYR A 5 -9.07 2.17 5.92
N CYS A 6 -8.58 2.76 7.01
CA CYS A 6 -7.16 2.89 7.32
C CYS A 6 -6.78 1.89 8.41
N GLU A 7 -5.83 1.00 8.13
CA GLU A 7 -5.40 -0.03 9.08
C GLU A 7 -4.64 0.53 10.29
N SER A 8 -4.10 1.74 10.19
CA SER A 8 -3.33 2.33 11.29
C SER A 8 -4.19 3.06 12.33
N CYS A 9 -5.35 3.59 11.96
CA CYS A 9 -6.17 4.44 12.85
C CYS A 9 -7.67 4.15 12.81
N GLY A 10 -8.12 3.24 11.95
CA GLY A 10 -9.52 2.88 11.81
C GLY A 10 -10.39 3.91 11.09
N ALA A 11 -9.81 5.01 10.58
CA ALA A 11 -10.55 6.00 9.81
C ALA A 11 -11.19 5.37 8.57
N LYS A 12 -12.47 5.69 8.34
CA LYS A 12 -13.24 5.17 7.21
C LYS A 12 -13.40 6.25 6.15
N ASP A 13 -13.58 5.79 4.91
CA ASP A 13 -13.96 6.64 3.77
C ASP A 13 -13.08 7.91 3.62
N THR A 14 -11.77 7.71 3.67
CA THR A 14 -10.75 8.77 3.78
C THR A 14 -9.79 8.75 2.60
N GLN A 15 -8.95 9.78 2.45
CA GLN A 15 -7.92 9.82 1.42
C GLN A 15 -6.66 9.05 1.86
N GLY A 16 -6.14 8.20 0.98
CA GLY A 16 -4.97 7.38 1.26
C GLY A 16 -4.45 6.62 0.05
N VAL A 17 -3.68 5.57 0.35
CA VAL A 17 -3.03 4.67 -0.61
C VAL A 17 -3.28 3.23 -0.22
N VAL A 18 -3.44 2.37 -1.23
CA VAL A 18 -3.55 0.91 -1.09
C VAL A 18 -2.23 0.28 -1.54
N CYS A 19 -1.71 -0.66 -0.75
CA CYS A 19 -0.60 -1.50 -1.17
C CYS A 19 -1.09 -2.44 -2.27
N GLY A 20 -0.54 -2.33 -3.48
CA GLY A 20 -0.93 -3.19 -4.61
C GLY A 20 -0.47 -4.65 -4.51
N HIS A 21 0.02 -5.09 -3.34
CA HIS A 21 0.51 -6.44 -3.07
C HIS A 21 -0.23 -7.16 -1.93
N CYS A 22 -0.57 -6.45 -0.85
CA CYS A 22 -1.25 -7.03 0.31
C CYS A 22 -2.57 -6.35 0.64
N ASP A 23 -3.00 -5.41 -0.21
CA ASP A 23 -4.21 -4.60 -0.08
C ASP A 23 -4.32 -3.78 1.20
N SER A 24 -3.27 -3.73 2.02
CA SER A 24 -3.24 -2.88 3.21
C SER A 24 -3.38 -1.41 2.83
N MET A 25 -4.18 -0.69 3.61
CA MET A 25 -4.63 0.65 3.29
C MET A 25 -4.22 1.63 4.38
N TYR A 26 -3.62 2.75 3.99
CA TYR A 26 -3.19 3.80 4.91
C TYR A 26 -3.66 5.17 4.44
N CYS A 27 -4.29 5.93 5.34
CA CYS A 27 -4.66 7.32 5.06
C CYS A 27 -3.42 8.21 5.05
N TYR A 28 -3.46 9.29 4.26
CA TYR A 28 -2.32 10.22 4.13
C TYR A 28 -1.90 10.83 5.48
N ASP A 29 -2.88 11.15 6.34
CA ASP A 29 -2.64 11.60 7.71
C ASP A 29 -1.75 10.65 8.52
N CYS A 30 -2.00 9.34 8.44
CA CYS A 30 -1.19 8.35 9.15
C CYS A 30 0.16 8.14 8.48
N MET A 31 0.23 8.24 7.15
CA MET A 31 1.49 8.20 6.43
C MET A 31 2.42 9.33 6.87
N GLU A 32 1.89 10.55 7.00
CA GLU A 32 2.66 11.72 7.45
C GLU A 32 3.00 11.63 8.96
N LYS A 33 1.99 11.46 9.83
CA LYS A 33 2.16 11.54 11.29
C LYS A 33 2.92 10.35 11.88
N LYS A 34 2.76 9.16 11.30
CA LYS A 34 3.38 7.91 11.79
C LYS A 34 4.51 7.42 10.90
N GLN A 35 4.92 8.21 9.90
CA GLN A 35 5.99 7.87 8.96
C GLN A 35 5.78 6.51 8.28
N ILE A 36 4.53 6.19 7.92
CA ILE A 36 4.22 4.94 7.21
C ILE A 36 4.69 5.10 5.77
N ASN A 37 5.78 4.42 5.44
CA ASN A 37 6.41 4.52 4.14
C ASN A 37 5.75 3.59 3.12
N MET A 38 5.13 4.22 2.12
CA MET A 38 4.69 3.58 0.88
C MET A 38 5.64 3.99 -0.24
N ILE A 39 6.09 3.04 -1.05
CA ILE A 39 7.01 3.28 -2.16
C ILE A 39 6.40 2.81 -3.47
N VAL A 40 6.79 3.42 -4.59
CA VAL A 40 6.39 2.94 -5.92
C VAL A 40 7.35 1.81 -6.33
N CYS A 41 6.85 0.60 -6.59
CA CYS A 41 7.66 -0.47 -7.19
C CYS A 41 8.02 -0.06 -8.62
N LYS A 42 9.31 0.04 -8.93
CA LYS A 42 9.79 0.42 -10.28
C LYS A 42 9.48 -0.62 -11.36
N VAL A 43 9.09 -1.83 -10.98
CA VAL A 43 8.76 -2.94 -11.90
C VAL A 43 7.28 -2.91 -12.29
N CYS A 44 6.37 -2.87 -11.32
CA CYS A 44 4.93 -2.91 -11.59
C CYS A 44 4.24 -1.52 -11.53
N GLY A 45 4.95 -0.47 -11.11
CA GLY A 45 4.42 0.89 -11.00
C GLY A 45 3.41 1.11 -9.86
N ARG A 46 3.13 0.10 -9.04
CA ARG A 46 2.15 0.18 -7.94
C ARG A 46 2.80 0.66 -6.64
N PHE A 47 1.99 1.23 -5.75
CA PHE A 47 2.41 1.52 -4.38
C PHE A 47 2.54 0.23 -3.57
N VAL A 48 3.60 0.12 -2.76
CA VAL A 48 3.93 -1.04 -1.95
C VAL A 48 4.34 -0.58 -0.56
N CYS A 49 3.85 -1.25 0.48
CA CYS A 49 4.26 -0.97 1.86
C CYS A 49 5.68 -1.48 2.14
N ILE A 50 6.34 -0.93 3.16
CA ILE A 50 7.71 -1.32 3.50
C ILE A 50 7.84 -2.81 3.84
N ALA A 51 6.85 -3.41 4.50
CA ALA A 51 6.84 -4.83 4.83
C ALA A 51 6.87 -5.69 3.56
N CYS A 52 6.01 -5.37 2.59
CA CYS A 52 6.00 -6.00 1.28
C CYS A 52 7.30 -5.77 0.49
N ARG A 53 7.90 -4.57 0.58
CA ARG A 53 9.18 -4.29 -0.07
C ARG A 53 10.33 -5.14 0.48
N VAL A 54 10.40 -5.31 1.81
CA VAL A 54 11.48 -6.07 2.47
C VAL A 54 11.26 -7.57 2.32
N GLY A 55 10.00 -8.03 2.34
CA GLY A 55 9.65 -9.44 2.30
C GLY A 55 9.51 -10.05 0.89
N MET A 56 9.52 -9.25 -0.18
CA MET A 56 9.42 -9.76 -1.56
C MET A 56 10.67 -9.43 -2.36
N ASP A 57 11.37 -10.49 -2.81
CA ASP A 57 12.55 -10.37 -3.66
C ASP A 57 12.21 -9.91 -5.09
N ARG A 58 10.98 -10.18 -5.57
CA ARG A 58 10.52 -9.81 -6.93
C ARG A 58 9.05 -9.40 -6.95
N CYS A 59 8.72 -8.36 -7.72
CA CYS A 59 7.33 -7.89 -7.90
C CYS A 59 6.40 -8.93 -8.58
N THR A 60 6.92 -10.08 -9.06
CA THR A 60 6.16 -11.21 -9.63
C THR A 60 5.54 -12.15 -8.59
N GLN A 61 5.77 -11.94 -7.29
CA GLN A 61 5.24 -12.79 -6.22
C GLN A 61 3.77 -12.49 -5.86
N VAL A 62 3.11 -11.65 -6.65
CA VAL A 62 1.67 -11.42 -6.60
C VAL A 62 1.07 -11.99 -7.88
N PRO A 63 -0.01 -12.79 -7.80
CA PRO A 63 -0.78 -13.16 -8.99
C PRO A 63 -1.22 -11.87 -9.69
N ILE A 64 -0.61 -11.57 -10.82
CA ILE A 64 -1.26 -10.72 -11.81
C ILE A 64 -2.41 -11.57 -12.32
N GLU A 65 -3.66 -11.17 -12.05
CA GLU A 65 -4.78 -11.66 -12.86
C GLU A 65 -4.43 -11.30 -14.31
N GLU A 66 -4.01 -12.30 -15.07
CA GLU A 66 -3.91 -12.22 -16.51
C GLU A 66 -5.34 -12.04 -17.03
N LEU A 67 -5.64 -10.82 -17.47
CA LEU A 67 -6.86 -10.47 -18.21
C LEU A 67 -6.73 -10.91 -19.68
#